data_AF-A0A2N0QK13-F1
#
_entry.id   AF-A0A2N0QK13-F1
#
_cell.length_a   1.000
_cell.length_b   1.000
_cell.length_c   1.000
_cell.angle_alpha   90.00
_cell.angle_beta   90.00
_cell.angle_gamma   90.00
#
_symmetry.space_group_name_H-M   'P 1'
#
loop_
_entity.id
_entity.type
_entity.pdbx_description
1 polymer ?
#
loop_
_entity_poly.entity_id
_entity_poly.type
_entity_poly.pdbx_seq_one_letter_code
_entity_poly.pdbx_strand_id
1 'polypeptide(L)'
;MDLARRQASGTLAEVVGETAIESDKLFRTFSLRNAAEKSWETYDDETKQILEWFAEGVNAYINEGKLTYEFALLGYKPEEWTPIDSLTIGKYMAYDLGGTWKLQAFNHWAMQNLTEEEAKELLVKYPEGAPSIIEANLNNSVKVAGEFNTELLPNEFNGSNNWVISGEKTETGKPLLANDPHLSLGTPSIWYEMHLQSPEQNVSGVIFAGVPGIILGHNESIAWGVTNVGPD
;
A
#
# COMPACT_ATOMS: atom_id res chain seq x y z
N MET A 1 0.21 -9.14 -10.72
CA MET A 1 -1.26 -9.09 -10.57
C MET A 1 -1.82 -10.44 -10.12
N ASP A 2 -1.71 -11.52 -10.91
CA ASP A 2 -2.29 -12.83 -10.55
C ASP A 2 -1.80 -13.39 -9.20
N LEU A 3 -0.48 -13.41 -8.97
CA LEU A 3 0.07 -13.87 -7.68
C LEU A 3 -0.42 -13.03 -6.48
N ALA A 4 -0.64 -11.72 -6.68
CA ALA A 4 -1.12 -10.83 -5.61
C ALA A 4 -2.57 -11.13 -5.23
N ARG A 5 -3.47 -11.35 -6.21
CA ARG A 5 -4.86 -11.76 -5.89
C ARG A 5 -4.92 -13.13 -5.22
N ARG A 6 -4.02 -14.05 -5.58
CA ARG A 6 -3.92 -15.40 -4.99
C ARG A 6 -3.39 -15.34 -3.55
N GLN A 7 -2.32 -14.60 -3.32
CA GLN A 7 -1.79 -14.32 -1.99
C GLN A 7 -2.89 -13.76 -1.08
N ALA A 8 -3.57 -12.70 -1.54
CA ALA A 8 -4.64 -12.04 -0.79
C ALA A 8 -5.88 -12.92 -0.56
N SER A 9 -6.18 -13.84 -1.48
CA SER A 9 -7.29 -14.78 -1.38
C SER A 9 -6.94 -16.06 -0.62
N GLY A 10 -5.66 -16.28 -0.32
CA GLY A 10 -5.13 -17.54 0.24
C GLY A 10 -5.28 -18.73 -0.71
N THR A 11 -4.94 -18.54 -1.97
CA THR A 11 -4.93 -19.55 -3.05
C THR A 11 -3.60 -19.58 -3.81
N LEU A 12 -2.52 -19.10 -3.19
CA LEU A 12 -1.21 -19.06 -3.82
C LEU A 12 -0.59 -20.46 -3.94
N ALA A 13 -0.82 -21.34 -2.96
CA ALA A 13 -0.29 -22.71 -2.97
C ALA A 13 -0.79 -23.55 -4.15
N GLU A 14 -1.91 -23.18 -4.76
CA GLU A 14 -2.44 -23.83 -5.97
C GLU A 14 -1.48 -23.73 -7.17
N VAL A 15 -0.64 -22.69 -7.21
CA VAL A 15 0.27 -22.44 -8.34
C VAL A 15 1.75 -22.43 -7.97
N VAL A 16 2.11 -22.15 -6.71
CA VAL A 16 3.51 -22.20 -6.25
C VAL A 16 3.84 -23.40 -5.36
N GLY A 17 2.84 -24.21 -5.01
CA GLY A 17 3.01 -25.44 -4.23
C GLY A 17 3.08 -25.23 -2.72
N GLU A 18 3.61 -26.25 -2.02
CA GLU A 18 3.50 -26.40 -0.56
C GLU A 18 4.12 -25.25 0.25
N THR A 19 5.10 -24.54 -0.32
CA THR A 19 5.79 -23.42 0.35
C THR A 19 4.85 -22.26 0.70
N ALA A 20 3.72 -22.12 0.01
CA ALA A 20 2.73 -21.08 0.27
C ALA A 20 1.58 -21.52 1.20
N ILE A 21 1.54 -22.77 1.68
CA ILE A 21 0.42 -23.28 2.49
C ILE A 21 0.19 -22.44 3.76
N GLU A 22 1.24 -22.08 4.47
CA GLU A 22 1.10 -21.27 5.69
C GLU A 22 0.62 -19.85 5.39
N SER A 23 1.01 -19.31 4.24
CA SER A 23 0.49 -18.02 3.76
C SER A 23 -0.98 -18.11 3.40
N ASP A 24 -1.39 -19.17 2.69
CA ASP A 24 -2.78 -19.39 2.34
C ASP A 24 -3.67 -19.57 3.58
N LYS A 25 -3.21 -20.32 4.59
CA LYS A 25 -3.91 -20.43 5.89
C LYS A 25 -4.09 -19.07 6.55
N LEU A 26 -3.04 -18.24 6.56
CA LEU A 26 -3.09 -16.90 7.12
C LEU A 26 -4.13 -16.03 6.41
N PHE A 27 -4.07 -15.93 5.08
CA PHE A 27 -4.97 -15.05 4.33
C PHE A 27 -6.41 -15.58 4.22
N ARG A 28 -6.61 -16.91 4.31
CA ARG A 28 -7.95 -17.49 4.52
C ARG A 28 -8.51 -17.14 5.89
N THR A 29 -7.65 -17.04 6.92
CA THR A 29 -8.06 -16.62 8.27
C THR A 29 -8.47 -15.15 8.30
N PHE A 30 -7.72 -14.26 7.63
CA PHE A 30 -8.13 -12.86 7.46
C PHE A 30 -9.36 -12.69 6.57
N SER A 31 -9.58 -13.62 5.63
CA SER A 31 -10.73 -13.65 4.73
C SER A 31 -10.89 -12.35 3.92
N LEU A 32 -9.77 -11.82 3.40
CA LEU A 32 -9.76 -10.53 2.68
C LEU A 32 -10.66 -10.54 1.44
N ARG A 33 -10.74 -11.67 0.74
CA ARG A 33 -11.66 -11.82 -0.41
C ARG A 33 -13.13 -11.70 0.01
N ASN A 34 -13.54 -12.34 1.11
CA ASN A 34 -14.90 -12.20 1.59
C ASN A 34 -15.21 -10.78 2.06
N ALA A 35 -14.24 -10.10 2.66
CA ALA A 35 -14.36 -8.69 2.97
C ALA A 35 -14.50 -7.84 1.70
N ALA A 36 -13.83 -8.20 0.60
CA ALA A 36 -13.96 -7.52 -0.70
C ALA A 36 -15.36 -7.71 -1.31
N GLU A 37 -15.90 -8.93 -1.28
CA GLU A 37 -17.28 -9.24 -1.69
C GLU A 37 -18.29 -8.42 -0.88
N LYS A 38 -18.12 -8.31 0.43
CA LYS A 38 -18.99 -7.46 1.28
C LYS A 38 -18.88 -5.98 0.94
N SER A 39 -17.67 -5.49 0.66
CA SER A 39 -17.47 -4.09 0.24
C SER A 39 -18.11 -3.80 -1.11
N TRP A 40 -18.06 -4.75 -2.05
CA TRP A 40 -18.70 -4.62 -3.37
C TRP A 40 -20.18 -4.24 -3.27
N GLU A 41 -20.93 -4.87 -2.36
CA GLU A 41 -22.34 -4.57 -2.15
C GLU A 41 -22.61 -3.12 -1.70
N THR A 42 -21.61 -2.44 -1.13
CA THR A 42 -21.74 -1.07 -0.60
C THR A 42 -21.29 0.02 -1.55
N TYR A 43 -20.58 -0.32 -2.64
CA TYR A 43 -20.13 0.66 -3.62
C TYR A 43 -21.29 1.17 -4.49
N ASP A 44 -21.21 2.43 -4.88
CA ASP A 44 -22.11 3.04 -5.86
C ASP A 44 -21.87 2.48 -7.28
N ASP A 45 -22.85 2.71 -8.15
CA ASP A 45 -22.85 2.19 -9.52
C ASP A 45 -21.68 2.73 -10.35
N GLU A 46 -21.26 3.98 -10.10
CA GLU A 46 -20.11 4.59 -10.78
C GLU A 46 -18.82 3.87 -10.44
N THR A 47 -18.56 3.62 -9.16
CA THR A 47 -17.35 2.91 -8.71
C THR A 47 -17.35 1.46 -9.20
N LYS A 48 -18.51 0.80 -9.18
CA LYS A 48 -18.66 -0.55 -9.73
C LYS A 48 -18.31 -0.58 -11.22
N GLN A 49 -18.81 0.38 -11.99
CA GLN A 49 -18.54 0.48 -13.43
C GLN A 49 -17.05 0.68 -13.72
N ILE A 50 -16.34 1.51 -12.93
CA ILE A 50 -14.88 1.71 -13.08
C ILE A 50 -14.12 0.41 -12.84
N LEU A 51 -14.48 -0.35 -11.80
CA LEU A 51 -13.85 -1.63 -11.50
C LEU A 51 -14.12 -2.69 -12.58
N GLU A 52 -15.33 -2.68 -13.15
CA GLU A 52 -15.70 -3.52 -14.29
C GLU A 52 -14.87 -3.20 -15.54
N TRP A 53 -14.76 -1.93 -15.93
CA TRP A 53 -13.91 -1.55 -17.08
C TRP A 53 -12.44 -1.91 -16.88
N PHE A 54 -11.93 -1.77 -15.66
CA PHE A 54 -10.58 -2.21 -15.35
C PHE A 54 -10.44 -3.73 -15.53
N ALA A 55 -11.40 -4.51 -15.02
CA ALA A 55 -11.41 -5.96 -15.17
C ALA A 55 -11.51 -6.39 -16.64
N GLU A 56 -12.34 -5.73 -17.44
CA GLU A 56 -12.44 -5.94 -18.90
C GLU A 56 -11.09 -5.76 -19.60
N GLY A 57 -10.37 -4.68 -19.28
CA GLY A 57 -9.03 -4.43 -19.84
C GLY A 57 -8.01 -5.50 -19.47
N VAL A 58 -8.01 -5.96 -18.21
CA VAL A 58 -7.17 -7.08 -17.76
C VAL A 58 -7.52 -8.37 -18.52
N ASN A 59 -8.82 -8.66 -18.67
CA ASN A 59 -9.30 -9.85 -19.36
C ASN A 59 -9.00 -9.83 -20.86
N ALA A 60 -9.08 -8.65 -21.50
CA ALA A 60 -8.64 -8.49 -22.89
C ALA A 60 -7.16 -8.88 -23.04
N TYR A 61 -6.29 -8.45 -22.11
CA TYR A 61 -4.88 -8.85 -22.12
C TYR A 61 -4.67 -10.34 -21.81
N ILE A 62 -5.44 -10.93 -20.89
CA ILE A 62 -5.38 -12.38 -20.62
C ILE A 62 -5.74 -13.20 -21.86
N ASN A 63 -6.73 -12.76 -22.63
CA ASN A 63 -7.26 -13.49 -23.78
C ASN A 63 -6.44 -13.31 -25.06
N GLU A 64 -5.98 -12.09 -25.33
CA GLU A 64 -5.33 -11.72 -26.60
C GLU A 64 -3.83 -11.45 -26.46
N GLY A 65 -3.40 -11.12 -25.25
CA GLY A 65 -2.01 -10.75 -24.94
C GLY A 65 -1.09 -11.95 -24.79
N LYS A 66 0.20 -11.65 -24.69
CA LYS A 66 1.24 -12.64 -24.40
C LYS A 66 1.46 -12.74 -22.90
N LEU A 67 0.98 -13.83 -22.29
CA LEU A 67 1.25 -14.12 -20.89
C LEU A 67 2.76 -14.16 -20.60
N THR A 68 3.12 -13.72 -19.40
CA THR A 68 4.51 -13.71 -18.95
C THR A 68 5.03 -15.14 -18.78
N TYR A 69 6.36 -15.32 -18.82
CA TYR A 69 6.98 -16.65 -18.84
C TYR A 69 6.70 -17.45 -17.55
N GLU A 70 6.45 -16.78 -16.43
CA GLU A 70 6.12 -17.40 -15.14
C GLU A 70 4.90 -18.32 -15.23
N PHE A 71 3.89 -17.97 -16.02
CA PHE A 71 2.72 -18.83 -16.24
C PHE A 71 3.10 -20.15 -16.93
N ALA A 72 4.00 -20.09 -17.93
CA ALA A 72 4.50 -21.27 -18.61
C ALA A 72 5.38 -22.13 -17.70
N LEU A 73 6.22 -21.49 -16.86
CA LEU A 73 7.09 -22.17 -15.90
C LEU A 73 6.29 -22.89 -14.80
N LEU A 74 5.26 -22.23 -14.27
CA LEU A 74 4.39 -22.76 -13.21
C LEU A 74 3.28 -23.68 -13.77
N GLY A 75 3.15 -23.79 -15.09
CA GLY A 75 2.25 -24.73 -15.74
C GLY A 75 0.77 -24.40 -15.61
N TYR A 76 0.39 -23.13 -15.49
CA TYR A 76 -1.00 -22.71 -15.35
C TYR A 76 -1.33 -21.48 -16.20
N LYS A 77 -2.63 -21.19 -16.35
CA LYS A 77 -3.14 -19.96 -16.95
C LYS A 77 -3.91 -19.17 -15.89
N PRO A 78 -3.85 -17.82 -15.92
CA PRO A 78 -4.66 -17.03 -15.01
C PRO A 78 -6.15 -17.22 -15.31
N GLU A 79 -6.96 -17.22 -14.27
CA GLU A 79 -8.42 -17.14 -14.39
C GLU A 79 -8.85 -15.73 -14.82
N GLU A 80 -10.09 -15.59 -15.30
CA GLU A 80 -10.66 -14.27 -15.57
C GLU A 80 -10.57 -13.38 -14.33
N TRP A 81 -10.25 -12.11 -14.57
CA TRP A 81 -10.21 -11.06 -13.57
C TRP A 81 -11.61 -10.53 -13.30
N THR A 82 -11.93 -10.36 -12.02
CA THR A 82 -13.20 -9.79 -11.57
C THR A 82 -12.96 -8.48 -10.81
N PRO A 83 -13.96 -7.59 -10.69
CA PRO A 83 -13.89 -6.43 -9.78
C PRO A 83 -13.46 -6.78 -8.35
N ILE A 84 -13.87 -7.96 -7.87
CA ILE A 84 -13.52 -8.47 -6.55
C ILE A 84 -12.02 -8.72 -6.40
N ASP A 85 -11.31 -9.10 -7.46
CA ASP A 85 -9.86 -9.33 -7.41
C ASP A 85 -9.11 -8.01 -7.14
N SER A 86 -9.54 -6.92 -7.78
CA SER A 86 -8.99 -5.58 -7.54
C SER A 86 -9.23 -5.13 -6.09
N LEU A 87 -10.46 -5.30 -5.59
CA LEU A 87 -10.80 -4.97 -4.20
C LEU A 87 -10.02 -5.85 -3.19
N THR A 88 -9.81 -7.11 -3.53
CA THR A 88 -9.07 -8.06 -2.69
C THR A 88 -7.59 -7.65 -2.58
N ILE A 89 -6.97 -7.21 -3.68
CA ILE A 89 -5.62 -6.64 -3.66
C ILE A 89 -5.58 -5.35 -2.87
N GLY A 90 -6.55 -4.44 -3.03
CA GLY A 90 -6.62 -3.22 -2.25
C GLY A 90 -6.65 -3.48 -0.73
N LYS A 91 -7.40 -4.48 -0.29
CA LYS A 91 -7.43 -4.90 1.12
C LYS A 91 -6.13 -5.56 1.57
N TYR A 92 -5.47 -6.32 0.70
CA TYR A 92 -4.14 -6.85 0.97
C TYR A 92 -3.11 -5.74 1.17
N MET A 93 -3.13 -4.71 0.34
CA MET A 93 -2.24 -3.55 0.52
C MET A 93 -2.56 -2.78 1.80
N ALA A 94 -3.83 -2.67 2.19
CA ALA A 94 -4.20 -2.09 3.48
C ALA A 94 -3.69 -2.92 4.66
N TYR A 95 -3.73 -4.26 4.57
CA TYR A 95 -3.14 -5.16 5.57
C TYR A 95 -1.61 -4.99 5.64
N ASP A 96 -0.94 -5.02 4.49
CA ASP A 96 0.52 -5.00 4.35
C ASP A 96 1.11 -3.67 4.84
N LEU A 97 0.50 -2.54 4.44
CA LEU A 97 0.94 -1.20 4.80
C LEU A 97 0.39 -0.72 6.14
N GLY A 98 -0.61 -1.41 6.71
CA GLY A 98 -1.19 -1.09 8.01
C GLY A 98 -0.29 -1.45 9.18
N GLY A 99 0.44 -2.57 9.12
CA GLY A 99 1.52 -2.93 10.05
C GLY A 99 1.13 -3.21 11.52
N THR A 100 -0.11 -2.94 11.95
CA THR A 100 -0.46 -2.90 13.38
C THR A 100 -1.34 -4.05 13.88
N TRP A 101 -1.82 -4.97 13.03
CA TRP A 101 -2.80 -5.98 13.45
C TRP A 101 -2.34 -6.85 14.64
N LYS A 102 -1.05 -7.19 14.73
CA LYS A 102 -0.48 -7.94 15.87
C LYS A 102 -0.52 -7.13 17.15
N LEU A 103 -0.21 -5.84 17.06
CA LEU A 103 -0.27 -4.90 18.18
C LEU A 103 -1.72 -4.71 18.62
N GLN A 104 -2.66 -4.57 17.69
CA GLN A 104 -4.09 -4.48 18.01
C GLN A 104 -4.61 -5.76 18.69
N ALA A 105 -4.22 -6.95 18.20
CA ALA A 105 -4.56 -8.21 18.84
C ALA A 105 -3.96 -8.33 20.26
N PHE A 106 -2.72 -7.88 20.43
CA PHE A 106 -2.07 -7.83 21.74
C PHE A 106 -2.76 -6.83 22.69
N ASN A 107 -3.06 -5.62 22.21
CA ASN A 107 -3.77 -4.58 22.97
C ASN A 107 -5.15 -5.09 23.39
N HIS A 108 -5.88 -5.76 22.48
CA HIS A 108 -7.15 -6.39 22.81
C HIS A 108 -7.00 -7.46 23.90
N TRP A 109 -6.02 -8.36 23.78
CA TRP A 109 -5.74 -9.35 24.81
C TRP A 109 -5.37 -8.70 26.15
N ALA A 110 -4.53 -7.67 26.14
CA ALA A 110 -4.10 -6.94 27.34
C ALA A 110 -5.30 -6.32 28.06
N MET A 111 -6.20 -5.65 27.35
CA MET A 111 -7.43 -5.09 27.94
C MET A 111 -8.37 -6.15 28.54
N GLN A 112 -8.31 -7.40 28.08
CA GLN A 112 -9.14 -8.50 28.61
C GLN A 112 -8.50 -9.24 29.78
N ASN A 113 -7.17 -9.16 29.95
CA ASN A 113 -6.42 -10.00 30.91
C ASN A 113 -5.65 -9.21 31.97
N LEU A 114 -5.46 -7.90 31.76
CA LEU A 114 -4.77 -7.00 32.69
C LEU A 114 -5.74 -5.97 33.26
N THR A 115 -5.35 -5.36 34.38
CA THR A 115 -6.03 -4.17 34.89
C THR A 115 -5.80 -2.97 33.95
N GLU A 116 -6.66 -1.96 34.04
CA GLU A 116 -6.53 -0.74 33.23
C GLU A 116 -5.19 -0.03 33.47
N GLU A 117 -4.66 -0.06 34.70
CA GLU A 117 -3.35 0.51 35.03
C GLU A 117 -2.22 -0.26 34.34
N GLU A 118 -2.19 -1.59 34.48
CA GLU A 118 -1.18 -2.45 33.84
C GLU A 118 -1.23 -2.35 32.31
N ALA A 119 -2.42 -2.30 31.71
CA ALA A 119 -2.57 -2.14 30.26
C ALA A 119 -2.05 -0.77 29.78
N LYS A 120 -2.29 0.31 30.55
CA LYS A 120 -1.80 1.66 30.22
C LYS A 120 -0.28 1.78 30.33
N GLU A 121 0.38 0.98 31.19
CA GLU A 121 1.84 0.93 31.26
C GLU A 121 2.48 0.38 29.98
N LEU A 122 1.76 -0.48 29.24
CA LEU A 122 2.23 -1.06 27.98
C LEU A 122 2.06 -0.13 26.78
N LEU A 123 1.26 0.93 26.91
CA LEU A 123 1.03 1.91 25.84
C LEU A 123 2.11 2.99 25.88
N VAL A 124 3.00 2.98 24.88
CA VAL A 124 4.01 4.03 24.71
C VAL A 124 3.32 5.35 24.42
N LYS A 125 3.53 6.34 25.30
CA LYS A 125 3.06 7.71 25.10
C LYS A 125 4.23 8.59 24.68
N TYR A 126 3.95 9.55 23.80
CA TYR A 126 4.91 10.62 23.57
C TYR A 126 5.13 11.38 24.89
N PRO A 127 6.36 11.52 25.38
CA PRO A 127 6.60 12.15 26.67
C PRO A 127 6.10 13.59 26.69
N GLU A 128 5.49 13.98 27.81
CA GLU A 128 5.04 15.35 27.99
C GLU A 128 6.24 16.31 27.97
N GLY A 129 6.21 17.30 27.08
CA GLY A 129 7.32 18.25 26.90
C GLY A 129 8.53 17.73 26.11
N ALA A 130 8.48 16.52 25.53
CA ALA A 130 9.51 16.10 24.58
C ALA A 130 9.50 17.03 23.34
N PRO A 131 10.67 17.49 22.87
CA PRO A 131 10.74 18.36 21.70
C PRO A 131 10.22 17.62 20.47
N SER A 132 9.54 18.31 19.57
CA SER A 132 9.25 17.77 18.25
C SER A 132 10.55 17.39 17.53
N ILE A 133 10.47 16.47 16.55
CA ILE A 133 11.63 16.13 15.71
C ILE A 133 12.24 17.40 15.09
N ILE A 134 11.41 18.38 14.72
CA ILE A 134 11.87 19.67 14.18
C ILE A 134 12.67 20.43 15.23
N GLU A 135 12.12 20.64 16.42
CA GLU A 135 12.80 21.37 17.50
C GLU A 135 14.11 20.69 17.93
N ALA A 136 14.09 19.35 18.02
CA ALA A 136 15.27 18.56 18.34
C ALA A 136 16.38 18.70 17.30
N ASN A 137 16.05 19.03 16.05
CA ASN A 137 16.99 19.12 14.94
C ASN A 137 17.34 20.55 14.51
N LEU A 138 16.75 21.60 15.10
CA LEU A 138 16.99 23.00 14.70
C LEU A 138 18.47 23.40 14.71
N ASN A 139 19.25 22.85 15.64
CA ASN A 139 20.67 23.14 15.79
C ASN A 139 21.58 22.05 15.20
N ASN A 140 21.01 20.99 14.62
CA ASN A 140 21.78 19.92 13.98
C ASN A 140 22.10 20.35 12.54
N SER A 141 23.37 20.62 12.28
CA SER A 141 23.83 20.85 10.91
C SER A 141 23.75 19.55 10.12
N VAL A 142 22.74 19.41 9.25
CA VAL A 142 22.64 18.27 8.35
C VAL A 142 23.64 18.44 7.21
N LYS A 143 24.70 17.63 7.20
CA LYS A 143 25.56 17.48 6.01
C LYS A 143 24.93 16.43 5.09
N VAL A 144 24.20 16.89 4.08
CA VAL A 144 23.50 16.00 3.13
C VAL A 144 24.48 15.25 2.21
N ALA A 145 25.71 15.73 2.05
CA ALA A 145 26.70 15.16 1.13
C ALA A 145 27.95 14.62 1.85
N GLY A 146 28.38 13.41 1.50
CA GLY A 146 29.72 12.88 1.80
C GLY A 146 29.86 11.96 3.00
N GLU A 147 28.79 11.74 3.78
CA GLU A 147 28.82 10.86 4.97
C GLU A 147 27.76 9.74 4.85
N PHE A 148 27.89 8.88 3.85
CA PHE A 148 27.11 7.64 3.81
C PHE A 148 27.81 6.61 4.71
N ASN A 149 27.37 6.48 5.96
CA ASN A 149 27.89 5.46 6.87
C ASN A 149 27.13 4.14 6.65
N THR A 150 27.75 3.21 5.93
CA THR A 150 27.21 1.87 5.67
C THR A 150 27.03 1.01 6.93
N GLU A 151 27.58 1.41 8.08
CA GLU A 151 27.33 0.74 9.37
C GLU A 151 25.99 1.17 9.99
N LEU A 152 25.46 2.33 9.58
CA LEU A 152 24.13 2.81 9.96
C LEU A 152 23.13 2.38 8.89
N LEU A 153 22.83 1.08 8.83
CA LEU A 153 21.71 0.61 8.04
C LEU A 153 20.42 0.91 8.81
N PRO A 154 19.54 1.80 8.30
CA PRO A 154 18.21 1.95 8.88
C PRO A 154 17.46 0.61 8.79
N ASN A 155 16.48 0.42 9.69
CA ASN A 155 15.60 -0.74 9.61
C ASN A 155 14.96 -0.81 8.21
N GLU A 156 14.92 -1.99 7.60
CA GLU A 156 14.43 -2.19 6.22
C GLU A 156 12.97 -1.79 6.00
N PHE A 157 12.19 -1.67 7.09
CA PHE A 157 10.81 -1.21 7.09
C PHE A 157 10.66 0.26 7.53
N ASN A 158 11.76 1.00 7.68
CA ASN A 158 11.76 2.40 8.09
C ASN A 158 11.90 3.33 6.87
N GLY A 159 10.90 4.15 6.62
CA GLY A 159 11.00 5.21 5.63
C GLY A 159 9.67 5.70 5.07
N SER A 160 9.81 6.45 3.98
CA SER A 160 8.87 7.39 3.36
C SER A 160 9.10 8.83 3.80
N ASN A 161 9.48 9.67 2.84
CA ASN A 161 9.52 11.11 3.02
C ASN A 161 8.30 11.75 2.34
N ASN A 162 7.71 12.75 2.99
CA ASN A 162 6.80 13.68 2.34
C ASN A 162 7.01 15.10 2.86
N TRP A 163 6.98 16.08 1.97
CA TRP A 163 6.99 17.49 2.37
C TRP A 163 6.23 18.36 1.36
N VAL A 164 5.62 19.41 1.89
CA VAL A 164 4.91 20.42 1.13
C VAL A 164 5.44 21.80 1.53
N ILE A 165 5.81 22.62 0.54
CA ILE A 165 6.18 24.02 0.74
C ILE A 165 5.03 24.90 0.23
N SER A 166 4.58 25.82 1.09
CA SER A 166 3.61 26.85 0.71
C SER A 166 4.15 27.73 -0.43
N GLY A 167 3.30 28.15 -1.35
CA GLY A 167 3.66 29.05 -2.44
C GLY A 167 4.32 30.35 -1.97
N GLU A 168 3.97 30.84 -0.76
CA GLU A 168 4.60 32.01 -0.11
C GLU A 168 6.11 31.86 0.11
N LYS A 169 6.63 30.63 0.11
CA LYS A 169 8.03 30.30 0.32
C LYS A 169 8.74 29.85 -0.97
N THR A 170 8.12 30.05 -2.13
CA THR A 170 8.64 29.62 -3.43
C THR A 170 8.77 30.80 -4.39
N GLU A 171 9.77 30.80 -5.28
CA GLU A 171 9.93 31.87 -6.28
C GLU A 171 8.75 31.96 -7.25
N THR A 172 8.09 30.84 -7.52
CA THR A 172 6.96 30.76 -8.48
C THR A 172 5.63 31.18 -7.88
N GLY A 173 5.56 31.33 -6.55
CA GLY A 173 4.30 31.54 -5.82
C GLY A 173 3.38 30.31 -5.77
N LYS A 174 3.81 29.14 -6.27
CA LYS A 174 3.02 27.90 -6.32
C LYS A 174 3.53 26.88 -5.30
N PRO A 175 2.66 26.05 -4.70
CA PRO A 175 3.10 25.03 -3.76
C PRO A 175 4.05 24.02 -4.43
N LEU A 176 5.02 23.51 -3.66
CA LEU A 176 5.87 22.38 -4.06
C LEU A 176 5.54 21.19 -3.18
N LEU A 177 5.37 20.02 -3.78
CA LEU A 177 5.18 18.75 -3.10
C LEU A 177 6.31 17.80 -3.49
N ALA A 178 6.87 17.10 -2.50
CA ALA A 178 7.73 15.95 -2.72
C ALA A 178 7.15 14.76 -1.93
N ASN A 179 6.95 13.64 -2.61
CA ASN A 179 6.54 12.39 -2.01
C ASN A 179 7.47 11.28 -2.49
N ASP A 180 8.08 10.59 -1.53
CA ASP A 180 9.17 9.64 -1.73
C ASP A 180 8.92 8.43 -0.81
N PRO A 181 7.93 7.58 -1.15
CA PRO A 181 7.60 6.40 -0.35
C PRO A 181 8.71 5.34 -0.43
N HIS A 182 9.13 4.81 0.72
CA HIS A 182 10.16 3.77 0.79
C HIS A 182 9.53 2.42 1.10
N LEU A 183 9.58 1.50 0.14
CA LEU A 183 9.08 0.13 0.29
C LEU A 183 10.15 -0.84 -0.22
N SER A 184 10.11 -2.08 0.28
CA SER A 184 11.00 -3.14 -0.17
C SER A 184 10.88 -3.37 -1.68
N LEU A 185 12.01 -3.63 -2.32
CA LEU A 185 12.05 -3.99 -3.73
C LEU A 185 11.40 -5.37 -3.93
N GLY A 186 10.44 -5.45 -4.84
CA GLY A 186 9.69 -6.66 -5.14
C GLY A 186 9.43 -6.81 -6.64
N THR A 187 9.06 -8.03 -7.05
CA THR A 187 8.58 -8.31 -8.41
C THR A 187 7.19 -8.95 -8.34
N PRO A 188 6.14 -8.28 -8.85
CA PRO A 188 6.16 -6.91 -9.38
C PRO A 188 6.45 -5.88 -8.27
N SER A 189 6.94 -4.71 -8.67
CA SER A 189 7.02 -3.54 -7.78
C SER A 189 5.63 -3.21 -7.23
N ILE A 190 5.57 -2.73 -5.99
CA ILE A 190 4.31 -2.27 -5.38
C ILE A 190 3.73 -1.10 -6.20
N TRP A 191 4.58 -0.14 -6.54
CA TRP A 191 4.20 1.01 -7.37
C TRP A 191 4.35 0.68 -8.85
N TYR A 192 3.28 0.91 -9.59
CA TYR A 192 3.26 0.89 -11.04
C TYR A 192 2.84 2.27 -11.55
N GLU A 193 3.73 2.94 -12.29
CA GLU A 193 3.50 4.29 -12.81
C GLU A 193 2.48 4.26 -13.96
N MET A 194 1.52 5.18 -13.93
CA MET A 194 0.48 5.33 -14.93
C MET A 194 0.16 6.80 -15.19
N HIS A 195 -0.26 7.06 -16.41
CA HIS A 195 -0.89 8.30 -16.84
C HIS A 195 -2.23 7.95 -17.50
N LEU A 196 -3.31 8.52 -17.01
CA LEU A 196 -4.65 8.39 -17.56
C LEU A 196 -5.08 9.74 -18.15
N GLN A 197 -5.51 9.71 -19.42
CA GLN A 197 -6.03 10.89 -20.11
C GLN A 197 -7.36 10.56 -20.80
N SER A 198 -8.40 11.34 -20.50
CA SER A 198 -9.70 11.39 -21.15
C SER A 198 -10.11 12.86 -21.38
N PRO A 199 -11.24 13.14 -22.04
CA PRO A 199 -11.78 14.50 -22.10
C PRO A 199 -12.08 15.12 -20.72
N GLU A 200 -12.37 14.29 -19.72
CA GLU A 200 -12.76 14.69 -18.36
C GLU A 200 -11.59 14.65 -17.36
N GLN A 201 -10.54 13.88 -17.63
CA GLN A 201 -9.48 13.60 -16.65
C GLN A 201 -8.09 13.61 -17.30
N ASN A 202 -7.10 14.15 -16.59
CA ASN A 202 -5.70 14.05 -16.97
C ASN A 202 -4.87 13.92 -15.69
N VAL A 203 -4.46 12.69 -15.37
CA VAL A 203 -3.88 12.38 -14.06
C VAL A 203 -2.71 11.40 -14.20
N SER A 204 -1.60 11.74 -13.54
CA SER A 204 -0.37 10.96 -13.57
C SER A 204 0.08 10.62 -12.17
N GLY A 205 0.67 9.44 -12.00
CA GLY A 205 1.21 9.00 -10.72
C GLY A 205 1.39 7.50 -10.68
N VAL A 206 1.20 6.90 -9.50
CA VAL A 206 1.37 5.47 -9.29
C VAL A 206 0.10 4.81 -8.77
N ILE A 207 -0.10 3.56 -9.19
CA ILE A 207 -1.13 2.66 -8.69
C ILE A 207 -0.51 1.48 -7.97
N PHE A 208 -1.33 0.73 -7.21
CA PHE A 208 -1.02 -0.66 -6.91
C PHE A 208 -1.39 -1.53 -8.13
N ALA A 209 -0.48 -2.37 -8.59
CA ALA A 209 -0.73 -3.20 -9.76
C ALA A 209 -1.95 -4.13 -9.57
N GLY A 210 -3.03 -3.85 -10.30
CA GLY A 210 -4.31 -4.56 -10.18
C GLY A 210 -5.40 -3.80 -9.43
N VAL A 211 -5.16 -2.56 -9.01
CA VAL A 211 -6.16 -1.68 -8.41
C VAL A 211 -6.28 -0.43 -9.29
N PRO A 212 -7.48 -0.09 -9.81
CA PRO A 212 -7.66 1.13 -10.60
C PRO A 212 -7.53 2.39 -9.73
N GLY A 213 -7.04 3.47 -10.33
CA GLY A 213 -6.97 4.80 -9.71
C GLY A 213 -5.56 5.18 -9.23
N ILE A 214 -5.18 6.45 -9.46
CA ILE A 214 -3.89 6.99 -9.05
C ILE A 214 -3.89 7.23 -7.53
N ILE A 215 -3.04 6.48 -6.82
CA ILE A 215 -2.95 6.51 -5.35
C ILE A 215 -2.08 7.68 -4.89
N LEU A 216 -0.94 7.88 -5.54
CA LEU A 216 -0.02 9.01 -5.33
C LEU A 216 0.21 9.64 -6.69
N GLY A 217 0.10 10.96 -6.78
CA GLY A 217 0.21 11.59 -8.09
C GLY A 217 -0.18 13.05 -8.11
N HIS A 218 -0.49 13.50 -9.32
CA HIS A 218 -0.88 14.88 -9.58
C HIS A 218 -1.72 14.98 -10.86
N ASN A 219 -2.40 16.11 -10.99
CA ASN A 219 -2.98 16.60 -12.23
C ASN A 219 -2.52 18.05 -12.46
N GLU A 220 -3.20 18.80 -13.31
CA GLU A 220 -2.85 20.18 -13.63
C GLU A 220 -3.05 21.15 -12.46
N SER A 221 -3.86 20.78 -11.47
CA SER A 221 -4.34 21.67 -10.42
C SER A 221 -3.86 21.29 -9.01
N ILE A 222 -3.68 19.99 -8.73
CA ILE A 222 -3.30 19.48 -7.41
C ILE A 222 -2.27 18.35 -7.50
N ALA A 223 -1.53 18.15 -6.42
CA ALA A 223 -0.66 16.99 -6.19
C ALA A 223 -0.91 16.43 -4.79
N TRP A 224 -0.76 15.12 -4.63
CA TRP A 224 -0.94 14.43 -3.36
C TRP A 224 0.04 13.27 -3.23
N GLY A 225 0.30 12.89 -1.99
CA GLY A 225 1.17 11.80 -1.63
C GLY A 225 0.86 11.31 -0.23
N VAL A 226 1.45 10.18 0.15
CA VAL A 226 1.21 9.54 1.45
C VAL A 226 2.52 9.08 2.08
N THR A 227 2.50 8.97 3.40
CA THR A 227 3.52 8.29 4.21
C THR A 227 2.80 7.43 5.24
N ASN A 228 3.37 6.29 5.61
CA ASN A 228 2.81 5.46 6.66
C ASN A 228 3.04 6.12 8.02
N VAL A 229 1.96 6.34 8.76
CA VAL A 229 2.01 6.95 10.11
C VAL A 229 1.87 5.94 11.24
N GLY A 230 1.75 4.64 10.91
CA GLY A 230 1.51 3.55 11.86
C GLY A 230 0.32 3.80 12.80
N PRO A 231 -0.85 4.24 12.31
CA PRO A 231 -1.97 4.58 13.18
C PRO A 231 -2.58 3.32 13.83
N ASP A 232 -3.17 3.50 15.01
CA ASP A 232 -3.99 2.50 15.72
C ASP A 232 -5.44 2.52 15.21
#